data_AF-A0A4Q2UJG3-F1
#
_entry.id   AF-A0A4Q2UJG3-F1
#
_cell.length_a   1.000
_cell.length_b   1.000
_cell.length_c   1.000
_cell.angle_alpha   90.00
_cell.angle_beta   90.00
_cell.angle_gamma   90.00
#
_symmetry.space_group_name_H-M   'P 1'
#
loop_
_entity.id
_entity.type
_entity.pdbx_description
1 polymer ?
#
loop_
_entity_poly.entity_id
_entity_poly.type
_entity_poly.pdbx_seq_one_letter_code
_entity_poly.pdbx_strand_id
1 'polypeptide(L)'
;MVGRLLGLVLLPMVVAGQKIENLRHEAFGSDVVIQYQLTGTRPSQQFLVKAICQNGTQTIALNHTEGNGVGRVRAQDGPDRQIVWHVTDDVPELVGDHITFTLTAVPVEGSAAVSRGAEEVAAPLSLADRRAVLYNELTGQTDTYLEQVYNEVTAFKNFGERAFESRTDLIRLDQQIQRTNEAYEKLLLNKEPFKQRIRSLWGNEKLNADADQFFSRSLDQMHRTFLLPFNETLRQINDVASGKFKPRERTERIQRIRIELEIRISQLLAEIESVKGDAKGFYTNLRY
;
A
#
# COMPACT_ATOMS: atom_id res chain seq x y z
N MET A 1 -44.91 22.42 26.19
CA MET A 1 -44.39 21.95 24.88
C MET A 1 -43.13 22.76 24.58
N VAL A 2 -41.95 22.14 24.63
CA VAL A 2 -40.67 22.78 24.31
C VAL A 2 -40.16 22.15 23.03
N GLY A 3 -40.21 22.90 21.92
CA GLY A 3 -39.68 22.47 20.64
C GLY A 3 -38.17 22.70 20.58
N ARG A 4 -37.39 21.63 20.40
CA ARG A 4 -35.95 21.70 20.12
C ARG A 4 -35.73 22.01 18.64
N LEU A 5 -35.14 23.16 18.34
CA LEU A 5 -34.52 23.45 17.04
C LEU A 5 -33.22 22.66 16.93
N LEU A 6 -33.13 21.74 15.97
CA LEU A 6 -31.85 21.21 15.49
C LEU A 6 -31.22 22.22 14.53
N GLY A 7 -30.08 22.79 14.94
CA GLY A 7 -29.21 23.53 14.04
C GLY A 7 -28.38 22.57 13.21
N LEU A 8 -28.59 22.57 11.89
CA LEU A 8 -27.74 21.89 10.93
C LEU A 8 -26.43 22.69 10.78
N VAL A 9 -25.32 22.15 11.28
CA VAL A 9 -23.99 22.71 11.05
C VAL A 9 -23.48 22.16 9.72
N LEU A 10 -23.48 22.99 8.69
CA LEU A 10 -22.83 22.70 7.41
C LEU A 10 -21.32 22.91 7.60
N LEU A 11 -20.56 21.82 7.68
CA LEU A 11 -19.11 21.88 7.54
C LEU A 11 -18.77 22.19 6.08
N PRO A 12 -17.85 23.13 5.81
CA PRO A 12 -17.40 23.39 4.44
C PRO A 12 -16.69 22.14 3.91
N MET A 13 -17.27 21.52 2.88
CA MET A 13 -16.55 20.53 2.09
C MET A 13 -15.43 21.25 1.35
N VAL A 14 -14.20 21.07 1.82
CA VAL A 14 -13.02 21.42 1.04
C VAL A 14 -12.95 20.42 -0.11
N VAL A 15 -13.36 20.84 -1.31
CA VAL A 15 -13.13 20.08 -2.53
C VAL A 15 -11.64 20.18 -2.84
N ALA A 16 -10.84 19.27 -2.29
CA ALA A 16 -9.46 19.11 -2.72
C ALA A 16 -9.48 18.62 -4.18
N GLY A 17 -8.94 19.42 -5.09
CA GLY A 17 -8.75 19.00 -6.47
C GLY A 17 -7.78 17.81 -6.55
N GLN A 18 -8.00 16.93 -7.53
CA GLN A 18 -7.08 15.82 -7.85
C GLN A 18 -5.75 16.38 -8.32
N LYS A 19 -4.63 15.79 -7.86
CA LYS A 19 -3.29 16.29 -8.18
C LYS A 19 -2.32 15.15 -8.50
N ILE A 20 -1.37 15.48 -9.37
CA ILE A 20 -0.11 14.77 -9.51
C ILE A 20 0.92 15.54 -8.69
N GLU A 21 1.53 14.89 -7.70
CA GLU A 21 2.49 15.48 -6.78
C GLU A 21 3.81 14.72 -6.78
N ASN A 22 4.86 15.34 -6.24
CA ASN A 22 6.18 14.73 -6.04
C ASN A 22 6.76 14.10 -7.31
N LEU A 23 6.54 14.75 -8.46
CA LEU A 23 7.09 14.34 -9.75
C LEU A 23 8.62 14.46 -9.72
N ARG A 24 9.30 13.34 -9.91
CA ARG A 24 10.76 13.23 -9.99
C ARG A 24 11.13 12.33 -11.15
N HIS A 25 12.29 12.55 -11.75
CA HIS A 25 12.76 11.72 -12.85
C HIS A 25 14.27 11.51 -12.75
N GLU A 26 14.72 10.37 -13.25
CA GLU A 26 16.13 9.98 -13.27
C GLU A 26 16.43 9.21 -14.55
N ALA A 27 17.56 9.51 -15.18
CA ALA A 27 18.04 8.78 -16.35
C ALA A 27 18.92 7.61 -15.90
N PHE A 28 18.68 6.42 -16.47
CA PHE A 28 19.45 5.22 -16.19
C PHE A 28 19.78 4.49 -17.50
N GLY A 29 20.97 4.73 -18.04
CA GLY A 29 21.38 4.15 -19.32
C GLY A 29 20.49 4.66 -20.47
N SER A 30 19.80 3.75 -21.15
CA SER A 30 18.84 4.03 -22.23
C SER A 30 17.43 4.38 -21.74
N ASP A 31 17.20 4.31 -20.43
CA ASP A 31 15.86 4.46 -19.85
C ASP A 31 15.74 5.77 -19.06
N VAL A 32 14.52 6.29 -18.98
CA VAL A 32 14.15 7.35 -18.05
C VAL A 32 13.09 6.85 -17.10
N VAL A 33 13.38 6.92 -15.81
CA VAL A 33 12.43 6.58 -14.75
C VAL A 33 11.75 7.84 -14.27
N ILE A 34 10.42 7.91 -14.33
CA ILE A 34 9.61 9.00 -13.81
C ILE A 34 8.77 8.46 -12.65
N GLN A 35 8.85 9.11 -11.49
CA GLN A 35 8.08 8.77 -10.30
C GLN A 35 7.17 9.92 -9.90
N TYR A 36 5.95 9.62 -9.46
CA TYR A 36 4.97 10.61 -9.05
C TYR A 36 3.97 10.03 -8.04
N GLN A 37 3.13 10.90 -7.48
CA GLN A 37 2.06 10.53 -6.55
C GLN A 37 0.73 11.07 -7.07
N LEU A 38 -0.34 10.29 -6.95
CA LEU A 38 -1.71 10.75 -7.17
C LEU A 38 -2.36 11.00 -5.82
N THR A 39 -2.87 12.21 -5.62
CA THR A 39 -3.53 12.62 -4.38
C THR A 39 -4.84 13.35 -4.67
N GLY A 40 -5.70 13.46 -3.65
CA GLY A 40 -6.98 14.16 -3.76
C GLY A 40 -8.01 13.44 -4.65
N THR A 41 -7.88 12.12 -4.78
CA THR A 41 -8.79 11.30 -5.60
C THR A 41 -9.92 10.70 -4.76
N ARG A 42 -11.02 10.29 -5.40
CA ARG A 42 -12.09 9.56 -4.71
C ARG A 42 -11.65 8.11 -4.45
N PRO A 43 -12.14 7.45 -3.39
CA PRO A 43 -11.91 6.03 -3.18
C PRO A 43 -12.25 5.22 -4.45
N SER A 44 -11.34 4.33 -4.84
CA SER A 44 -11.47 3.47 -6.03
C SER A 44 -11.50 4.20 -7.38
N GLN A 45 -11.24 5.50 -7.42
CA GLN A 45 -11.12 6.24 -8.67
C GLN A 45 -9.87 5.79 -9.43
N GLN A 46 -10.04 5.57 -10.72
CA GLN A 46 -9.00 5.13 -11.63
C GLN A 46 -8.67 6.24 -12.63
N PHE A 47 -7.41 6.33 -13.02
CA PHE A 47 -6.91 7.32 -13.96
C PHE A 47 -6.19 6.65 -15.12
N LEU A 48 -6.43 7.16 -16.32
CA LEU A 48 -5.56 6.93 -17.47
C LEU A 48 -4.48 8.00 -17.44
N VAL A 49 -3.24 7.60 -17.20
CA VAL A 49 -2.11 8.52 -17.15
C VAL A 49 -1.38 8.49 -18.49
N LYS A 50 -1.22 9.67 -19.09
CA LYS A 50 -0.44 9.90 -20.31
C LYS A 50 0.79 10.71 -19.95
N ALA A 51 1.92 10.38 -20.55
CA ALA A 51 3.15 11.13 -20.41
C ALA A 51 3.66 11.57 -21.79
N ILE A 52 4.16 12.80 -21.85
CA ILE A 52 4.86 13.35 -23.01
C ILE A 52 6.20 13.94 -22.57
N CYS A 53 7.17 13.88 -23.48
CA CYS A 53 8.48 14.52 -23.36
C CYS A 53 8.54 15.69 -24.35
N GLN A 54 9.01 16.84 -23.90
CA GLN A 54 9.30 17.99 -24.76
C GLN A 54 10.79 18.27 -24.76
N ASN A 55 11.33 18.43 -25.96
CA ASN A 55 12.72 18.80 -26.20
C ASN A 55 12.73 19.98 -27.18
N GLY A 56 12.88 21.19 -26.65
CA GLY A 56 12.70 22.42 -27.43
C GLY A 56 11.31 22.52 -28.04
N THR A 57 11.22 22.42 -29.37
CA THR A 57 9.95 22.48 -30.12
C THR A 57 9.34 21.10 -30.40
N GLN A 58 10.10 20.02 -30.20
CA GLN A 58 9.63 18.67 -30.44
C GLN A 58 8.85 18.16 -29.23
N THR A 59 7.66 17.63 -29.47
CA THR A 59 6.87 16.89 -28.47
C THR A 59 6.86 15.41 -28.87
N ILE A 60 7.30 14.56 -27.94
CA ILE A 60 7.41 13.11 -28.09
C ILE A 60 6.41 12.49 -27.13
N ALA A 61 5.49 11.66 -27.64
CA ALA A 61 4.65 10.83 -26.79
C ALA A 61 5.49 9.64 -26.29
N LEU A 62 5.38 9.31 -25.00
CA LEU A 62 6.05 8.15 -24.43
C LEU A 62 5.18 6.92 -24.73
N ASN A 63 5.49 6.18 -25.79
CA ASN A 63 4.69 5.02 -26.21
C ASN A 63 5.28 3.71 -25.69
N HIS A 64 6.60 3.65 -25.52
CA HIS A 64 7.31 2.47 -25.01
C HIS A 64 7.62 2.64 -23.51
N THR A 65 6.57 2.47 -22.70
CA THR A 65 6.64 2.65 -21.26
C THR A 65 6.21 1.43 -20.47
N GLU A 66 6.93 1.15 -19.39
CA GLU A 66 6.57 0.18 -18.36
C GLU A 66 6.23 0.85 -17.03
N GLY A 67 5.72 0.07 -16.07
CA GLY A 67 5.45 0.52 -14.70
C GLY A 67 3.96 0.59 -14.33
N ASN A 68 3.67 1.10 -13.14
CA ASN A 68 2.32 1.20 -12.57
C ASN A 68 1.70 2.61 -12.70
N GLY A 69 2.35 3.50 -13.47
CA GLY A 69 2.04 4.91 -13.53
C GLY A 69 1.71 5.49 -14.91
N VAL A 70 1.59 4.69 -15.97
CA VAL A 70 1.28 5.22 -17.31
C VAL A 70 0.63 4.19 -18.22
N GLY A 71 0.02 4.69 -19.28
CA GLY A 71 -0.43 3.89 -20.41
C GLY A 71 -1.70 3.13 -20.07
N ARG A 72 -1.75 1.86 -20.43
CA ARG A 72 -2.96 1.02 -20.33
C ARG A 72 -3.26 0.57 -18.89
N VAL A 73 -2.35 0.81 -17.96
CA VAL A 73 -2.54 0.52 -16.53
C VAL A 73 -3.32 1.66 -15.90
N ARG A 74 -4.46 1.34 -15.30
CA ARG A 74 -5.28 2.32 -14.60
C ARG A 74 -4.65 2.66 -13.26
N ALA A 75 -4.02 3.83 -13.17
CA ALA A 75 -3.42 4.31 -11.93
C ALA A 75 -4.53 4.64 -10.91
N GLN A 76 -4.26 4.34 -9.64
CA GLN A 76 -5.12 4.69 -8.51
C GLN A 76 -4.42 5.69 -7.61
N ASP A 77 -5.15 6.24 -6.63
CA ASP A 77 -4.56 7.01 -5.53
C ASP A 77 -3.36 6.28 -4.92
N GLY A 78 -2.38 7.04 -4.45
CA GLY A 78 -1.30 6.52 -3.64
C GLY A 78 0.09 6.96 -4.05
N PRO A 79 1.06 6.69 -3.17
CA PRO A 79 2.45 7.04 -3.40
C PRO A 79 3.10 6.12 -4.45
N ASP A 80 4.23 6.58 -4.99
CA ASP A 80 5.19 5.78 -5.76
C ASP A 80 4.65 5.15 -7.05
N ARG A 81 3.91 5.97 -7.82
CA ARG A 81 3.64 5.65 -9.21
C ARG A 81 4.91 5.83 -10.03
N GLN A 82 5.22 4.86 -10.86
CA GLN A 82 6.44 4.80 -11.64
C GLN A 82 6.12 4.54 -13.11
N ILE A 83 6.84 5.27 -13.95
CA ILE A 83 6.92 5.12 -15.39
C ILE A 83 8.38 4.84 -15.70
N VAL A 84 8.65 3.76 -16.42
CA VAL A 84 9.97 3.52 -17.02
C VAL A 84 9.80 3.70 -18.52
N TRP A 85 10.45 4.70 -19.07
CA TRP A 85 10.41 5.00 -20.51
C TRP A 85 11.68 4.47 -21.16
N HIS A 86 11.52 3.56 -22.13
CA HIS A 86 12.60 3.07 -22.96
C HIS A 86 12.84 4.08 -24.09
N VAL A 87 13.77 5.01 -23.85
CA VAL A 87 13.95 6.20 -24.70
C VAL A 87 14.27 5.80 -26.13
N THR A 88 15.18 4.85 -26.30
CA THR A 88 15.71 4.41 -27.61
C THR A 88 14.67 3.73 -28.49
N ASP A 89 13.57 3.25 -27.92
CA ASP A 89 12.50 2.58 -28.66
C ASP A 89 11.52 3.60 -29.28
N ASP A 90 11.39 4.79 -28.68
CA ASP A 90 10.59 5.89 -29.22
C ASP A 90 11.41 6.89 -30.04
N VAL A 91 12.65 7.17 -29.61
CA VAL A 91 13.56 8.09 -30.27
C VAL A 91 14.99 7.55 -30.26
N PRO A 92 15.69 7.49 -31.41
CA PRO A 92 17.05 6.92 -31.47
C PRO A 92 18.06 7.60 -30.54
N GLU A 93 17.89 8.90 -30.31
CA GLU A 93 18.72 9.69 -29.41
C GLU A 93 17.88 10.84 -28.83
N LEU A 94 18.00 11.09 -27.52
CA LEU A 94 17.35 12.19 -26.84
C LEU A 94 18.40 13.24 -26.46
N VAL A 95 18.61 14.22 -27.35
CA VAL A 95 19.63 15.27 -27.19
C VAL A 95 18.97 16.63 -27.04
N GLY A 96 19.17 17.30 -25.91
CA GLY A 96 18.73 18.68 -25.72
C GLY A 96 19.07 19.23 -24.35
N ASP A 97 19.24 20.56 -24.28
CA ASP A 97 19.64 21.25 -23.06
C ASP A 97 18.48 21.37 -22.05
N HIS A 98 17.24 21.22 -22.53
CA HIS A 98 16.02 21.33 -21.73
C HIS A 98 15.00 20.25 -22.14
N ILE A 99 14.98 19.17 -21.36
CA ILE A 99 13.99 18.09 -21.48
C ILE A 99 12.92 18.30 -20.41
N THR A 100 11.66 18.39 -20.84
CA THR A 100 10.52 18.57 -19.92
C THR A 100 9.56 17.40 -20.04
N PHE A 101 9.21 16.78 -18.92
CA PHE A 101 8.19 15.73 -18.86
C PHE A 101 6.86 16.31 -18.36
N THR A 102 5.79 16.04 -19.10
CA THR A 102 4.43 16.42 -18.70
C THR A 102 3.57 15.17 -18.53
N LEU A 103 3.00 15.01 -17.34
CA LEU A 103 2.07 13.92 -17.02
C LEU A 103 0.65 14.47 -16.93
N THR A 104 -0.29 13.77 -17.56
CA THR A 104 -1.72 14.09 -17.50
C THR A 104 -2.48 12.86 -17.01
N ALA A 105 -3.18 12.98 -15.89
CA ALA A 105 -4.06 11.95 -15.36
C ALA A 105 -5.52 12.28 -15.70
N VAL A 106 -6.17 11.43 -16.49
CA VAL A 106 -7.59 11.59 -16.86
C VAL A 106 -8.43 10.58 -16.07
N PRO A 107 -9.41 11.01 -15.28
CA PRO A 107 -10.25 10.09 -14.54
C PRO A 107 -11.07 9.22 -15.50
N VAL A 108 -11.11 7.92 -15.22
CA VAL A 108 -11.92 6.96 -15.97
C VAL A 108 -13.29 6.87 -15.28
N GLU A 109 -14.29 7.58 -15.80
CA GLU A 109 -15.64 7.49 -15.25
C GLU A 109 -16.27 6.13 -15.52
N GLY A 110 -16.92 5.56 -14.50
CA GLY A 110 -17.59 4.28 -14.59
C GLY A 110 -18.83 4.35 -15.48
N SER A 111 -18.76 3.66 -16.63
CA SER A 111 -19.88 3.21 -17.48
C SER A 111 -20.75 4.29 -18.15
N ALA A 112 -20.70 4.25 -19.49
CA ALA A 112 -21.66 4.77 -20.46
C ALA A 112 -21.69 6.29 -20.71
N ALA A 113 -20.68 6.78 -21.44
CA ALA A 113 -20.77 7.76 -22.54
C ALA A 113 -19.54 8.67 -22.55
N VAL A 114 -18.42 8.16 -23.09
CA VAL A 114 -17.43 9.04 -23.70
C VAL A 114 -17.51 8.83 -25.20
N SER A 115 -17.93 9.92 -25.84
CA SER A 115 -18.08 10.20 -27.25
C SER A 115 -17.11 9.49 -28.18
N ARG A 116 -17.71 8.99 -29.28
CA ARG A 116 -17.06 8.57 -30.52
C ARG A 116 -15.95 9.53 -30.93
N GLY A 117 -14.72 9.03 -30.93
CA GLY A 117 -13.54 9.74 -31.44
C GLY A 117 -12.28 9.03 -30.96
N ALA A 118 -11.85 8.03 -31.74
CA ALA A 118 -10.76 7.09 -31.44
C ALA A 118 -11.06 6.13 -30.28
N GLU A 119 -12.03 5.24 -30.50
CA GLU A 119 -12.03 3.91 -29.89
C GLU A 119 -10.88 3.11 -30.54
N GLU A 120 -9.64 3.50 -30.24
CA GLU A 120 -8.51 2.60 -30.34
C GLU A 120 -8.81 1.54 -29.29
N VAL A 121 -9.37 0.41 -29.74
CA VAL A 121 -9.55 -0.80 -28.94
C VAL A 121 -8.20 -1.08 -28.33
N ALA A 122 -7.98 -0.62 -27.09
CA ALA A 122 -6.70 -0.71 -26.44
C ALA A 122 -6.32 -2.19 -26.48
N ALA A 123 -5.30 -2.52 -27.28
CA ALA A 123 -4.94 -3.91 -27.47
C ALA A 123 -4.74 -4.55 -26.07
N PRO A 124 -5.12 -5.81 -25.89
CA PRO A 124 -4.93 -6.48 -24.61
C PRO A 124 -3.50 -6.26 -24.14
N LEU A 125 -3.33 -5.91 -22.85
CA LEU A 125 -2.02 -5.70 -22.23
C LEU A 125 -1.08 -6.85 -22.61
N SER A 126 0.18 -6.53 -22.89
CA SER A 126 1.18 -7.57 -23.15
C SER A 126 1.31 -8.46 -21.90
N LEU A 127 1.84 -9.67 -22.07
CA LEU A 127 2.08 -10.55 -20.92
C LEU A 127 3.01 -9.89 -19.90
N ALA A 128 4.04 -9.17 -20.36
CA ALA A 128 4.97 -8.42 -19.53
C ALA A 128 4.26 -7.33 -18.72
N ASP A 129 3.40 -6.52 -19.36
CA ASP A 129 2.66 -5.47 -18.66
C ASP A 129 1.73 -6.05 -17.59
N ARG A 130 1.04 -7.15 -17.90
CA ARG A 130 0.14 -7.80 -16.93
C ARG A 130 0.91 -8.34 -15.72
N ARG A 131 2.12 -8.86 -15.95
CA ARG A 131 3.03 -9.30 -14.89
C ARG A 131 3.51 -8.12 -14.04
N ALA A 132 3.92 -7.01 -14.67
CA ALA A 132 4.34 -5.79 -13.98
C ALA A 132 3.23 -5.18 -13.11
N VAL A 133 1.99 -5.14 -13.62
CA VAL A 133 0.82 -4.68 -12.84
C VAL A 133 0.61 -5.54 -11.61
N LEU A 134 0.57 -6.87 -11.78
CA LEU A 134 0.38 -7.77 -10.63
C LEU A 134 1.52 -7.64 -9.62
N TYR A 135 2.76 -7.58 -10.10
CA TYR A 135 3.93 -7.40 -9.25
C TYR A 135 3.79 -6.16 -8.36
N ASN A 136 3.51 -5.00 -8.96
CA ASN A 136 3.39 -3.74 -8.24
C ASN A 136 2.18 -3.69 -7.27
N GLU A 137 1.05 -4.29 -7.66
CA GLU A 137 -0.12 -4.37 -6.77
C GLU A 137 0.17 -5.26 -5.55
N LEU A 138 0.84 -6.40 -5.78
CA LEU A 138 1.18 -7.36 -4.74
C LEU A 138 2.23 -6.81 -3.78
N THR A 139 3.33 -6.26 -4.31
CA THR A 139 4.41 -5.68 -3.49
C THR A 139 3.88 -4.51 -2.68
N GLY A 140 3.14 -3.58 -3.30
CA GLY A 140 2.58 -2.42 -2.62
C GLY A 140 1.64 -2.80 -1.46
N GLN A 141 0.74 -3.78 -1.66
CA GLN A 141 -0.16 -4.22 -0.58
C GLN A 141 0.58 -4.97 0.52
N THR A 142 1.53 -5.82 0.16
CA THR A 142 2.32 -6.60 1.12
C THR A 142 3.21 -5.70 1.96
N ASP A 143 3.92 -4.76 1.34
CA ASP A 143 4.82 -3.84 2.02
C ASP A 143 4.03 -2.91 2.95
N THR A 144 2.86 -2.43 2.52
CA THR A 144 1.93 -1.67 3.38
C THR A 144 1.55 -2.48 4.62
N TYR A 145 1.20 -3.77 4.45
CA TYR A 145 0.86 -4.63 5.58
C TYR A 145 2.05 -4.84 6.52
N LEU A 146 3.23 -5.19 6.00
CA LEU A 146 4.43 -5.40 6.82
C LEU A 146 4.87 -4.12 7.55
N GLU A 147 4.66 -2.95 6.95
CA GLU A 147 4.87 -1.66 7.61
C GLU A 147 3.89 -1.47 8.78
N GLN A 148 2.60 -1.77 8.62
CA GLN A 148 1.65 -1.67 9.73
C GLN A 148 1.98 -2.64 10.87
N VAL A 149 2.41 -3.86 10.56
CA VAL A 149 2.89 -4.83 11.55
C VAL A 149 4.09 -4.28 12.33
N TYR A 150 5.05 -3.66 11.65
CA TYR A 150 6.19 -3.01 12.29
C TYR A 150 5.77 -1.81 13.17
N ASN A 151 4.83 -1.01 12.68
CA ASN A 151 4.28 0.13 13.41
C ASN A 151 3.53 -0.30 14.67
N GLU A 152 2.84 -1.46 14.63
CA GLU A 152 2.19 -2.04 15.82
C GLU A 152 3.19 -2.40 16.90
N VAL A 153 4.26 -3.12 16.54
CA VAL A 153 5.34 -3.42 17.50
C VAL A 153 5.92 -2.13 18.09
N THR A 154 6.19 -1.15 17.24
CA THR A 154 6.75 0.14 17.65
C THR A 154 5.82 0.88 18.59
N ALA A 155 4.50 0.85 18.33
CA ALA A 155 3.50 1.44 19.19
C ALA A 155 3.46 0.73 20.55
N PHE A 156 3.44 -0.60 20.59
CA PHE A 156 3.47 -1.36 21.84
C PHE A 156 4.76 -1.14 22.64
N LYS A 157 5.91 -1.04 21.98
CA LYS A 157 7.18 -0.70 22.63
C LYS A 157 7.15 0.71 23.25
N ASN A 158 6.59 1.68 22.53
CA ASN A 158 6.63 3.08 22.95
C ASN A 158 5.52 3.46 23.93
N PHE A 159 4.36 2.81 23.86
CA PHE A 159 3.15 3.18 24.59
C PHE A 159 2.65 2.10 25.56
N GLY A 160 3.05 0.83 25.39
CA GLY A 160 2.55 -0.30 26.18
C GLY A 160 2.69 -0.12 27.69
N GLU A 161 3.84 0.35 28.15
CA GLU A 161 4.06 0.59 29.59
C GLU A 161 3.21 1.76 30.12
N ARG A 162 3.08 2.85 29.36
CA ARG A 162 2.32 4.02 29.80
C ARG A 162 0.82 3.82 29.71
N ALA A 163 0.34 2.90 28.87
CA ALA A 163 -1.07 2.63 28.66
C ALA A 163 -1.80 2.11 29.92
N PHE A 164 -1.08 1.61 30.94
CA PHE A 164 -1.65 1.26 32.24
C PHE A 164 -2.17 2.46 33.05
N GLU A 165 -1.73 3.66 32.71
CA GLU A 165 -2.00 4.92 33.45
C GLU A 165 -2.50 6.03 32.53
N SER A 166 -2.25 5.94 31.23
CA SER A 166 -2.58 6.93 30.22
C SER A 166 -3.68 6.42 29.27
N ARG A 167 -4.89 6.97 29.40
CA ARG A 167 -6.00 6.66 28.47
C ARG A 167 -5.66 7.03 27.03
N THR A 168 -4.90 8.10 26.83
CA THR A 168 -4.44 8.54 25.51
C THR A 168 -3.52 7.51 24.86
N ASP A 169 -2.57 6.95 25.61
CA ASP A 169 -1.67 5.91 25.09
C ASP A 169 -2.41 4.60 24.80
N LEU A 170 -3.41 4.24 25.64
CA LEU A 170 -4.28 3.11 25.36
C LEU A 170 -5.07 3.27 24.05
N ILE A 171 -5.61 4.46 23.79
CA ILE A 171 -6.32 4.77 22.54
C ILE A 171 -5.37 4.67 21.34
N ARG A 172 -4.10 5.10 21.48
CA ARG A 172 -3.10 4.99 20.40
C ARG A 172 -2.80 3.54 20.05
N LEU A 173 -2.71 2.66 21.04
CA LEU A 173 -2.52 1.22 20.81
C LEU A 173 -3.72 0.61 20.08
N ASP A 174 -4.95 0.94 20.51
CA ASP A 174 -6.19 0.49 19.86
C ASP A 174 -6.27 0.92 18.39
N GLN A 175 -5.97 2.20 18.12
CA GLN A 175 -5.93 2.73 16.75
C GLN A 175 -4.87 2.04 15.88
N GLN A 176 -3.71 1.74 16.45
CA GLN A 176 -2.66 1.06 15.68
C GLN A 176 -3.06 -0.38 15.35
N ILE A 177 -3.66 -1.12 16.30
CA ILE A 177 -4.23 -2.45 16.04
C ILE A 177 -5.27 -2.40 14.92
N GLN A 178 -6.16 -1.40 14.93
CA GLN A 178 -7.18 -1.24 13.88
C GLN A 178 -6.54 -1.07 12.49
N ARG A 179 -5.52 -0.21 12.37
CA ARG A 179 -4.78 0.00 11.11
C ARG A 179 -4.08 -1.27 10.62
N THR A 180 -3.47 -2.04 11.52
CA THR A 180 -2.86 -3.32 11.14
C THR A 180 -3.92 -4.32 10.67
N ASN A 181 -5.05 -4.41 11.36
CA ASN A 181 -6.15 -5.29 10.96
C ASN A 181 -6.74 -4.89 9.59
N GLU A 182 -6.92 -3.60 9.32
CA GLU A 182 -7.38 -3.11 8.01
C GLU A 182 -6.40 -3.48 6.88
N ALA A 183 -5.09 -3.33 7.12
CA ALA A 183 -4.07 -3.72 6.14
C ALA A 183 -4.03 -5.24 5.93
N TYR A 184 -4.18 -6.02 7.01
CA TYR A 184 -4.29 -7.48 6.97
C TYR A 184 -5.52 -7.92 6.16
N GLU A 185 -6.70 -7.38 6.45
CA GLU A 185 -7.95 -7.72 5.76
C GLU A 185 -7.87 -7.39 4.26
N LYS A 186 -7.29 -6.24 3.91
CA LYS A 186 -7.10 -5.85 2.51
C LYS A 186 -6.21 -6.86 1.77
N LEU A 187 -5.09 -7.27 2.36
CA LEU A 187 -4.20 -8.25 1.75
C LEU A 187 -4.84 -9.66 1.73
N LEU A 188 -5.57 -10.04 2.78
CA LEU A 188 -6.30 -11.30 2.87
C LEU A 188 -7.37 -11.43 1.78
N LEU A 189 -8.16 -10.39 1.55
CA LEU A 189 -9.18 -10.36 0.49
C LEU A 189 -8.57 -10.54 -0.91
N ASN A 190 -7.35 -10.04 -1.12
CA ASN A 190 -6.64 -10.14 -2.40
C ASN A 190 -5.75 -11.38 -2.52
N LYS A 191 -5.57 -12.18 -1.46
CA LYS A 191 -4.72 -13.39 -1.43
C LYS A 191 -5.05 -14.35 -2.58
N GLU A 192 -6.31 -14.79 -2.68
CA GLU A 192 -6.71 -15.76 -3.71
C GLU A 192 -6.71 -15.16 -5.12
N PRO A 193 -7.21 -13.92 -5.35
CA PRO A 193 -7.03 -13.23 -6.62
C PRO A 193 -5.56 -13.12 -7.07
N PHE A 194 -4.64 -12.81 -6.16
CA PHE A 194 -3.21 -12.75 -6.47
C PHE A 194 -2.68 -14.12 -6.87
N LYS A 195 -2.95 -15.17 -6.09
CA LYS A 195 -2.54 -16.54 -6.42
C LYS A 195 -3.06 -17.00 -7.78
N GLN A 196 -4.33 -16.73 -8.09
CA GLN A 196 -4.90 -17.07 -9.39
C GLN A 196 -4.22 -16.33 -10.53
N ARG A 197 -3.93 -15.04 -10.35
CA ARG A 197 -3.23 -14.24 -11.36
C ARG A 197 -1.79 -14.69 -11.56
N ILE A 198 -1.05 -15.01 -10.49
CA ILE A 198 0.31 -15.59 -10.57
C ILE A 198 0.27 -16.89 -11.39
N ARG A 199 -0.64 -17.81 -11.04
CA ARG A 199 -0.85 -19.08 -11.78
C ARG A 199 -1.09 -18.82 -13.26
N SER A 200 -1.96 -17.87 -13.59
CA SER A 200 -2.34 -17.58 -14.98
C SER A 200 -1.24 -16.88 -15.80
N LEU A 201 -0.41 -16.04 -15.16
CA LEU A 201 0.57 -15.20 -15.86
C LEU A 201 1.94 -15.85 -15.98
N TRP A 202 2.33 -16.71 -15.02
CA TRP A 202 3.61 -17.43 -15.07
C TRP A 202 3.47 -18.88 -15.50
N GLY A 203 2.35 -19.55 -15.20
CA GLY A 203 2.19 -20.97 -15.50
C GLY A 203 3.25 -21.88 -14.86
N ASN A 204 3.92 -21.42 -13.80
CA ASN A 204 5.05 -22.09 -13.16
C ASN A 204 4.62 -22.71 -11.83
N GLU A 205 4.63 -24.05 -11.72
CA GLU A 205 4.22 -24.77 -10.51
C GLU A 205 5.04 -24.41 -9.28
N LYS A 206 6.35 -24.22 -9.44
CA LYS A 206 7.23 -23.79 -8.35
C LYS A 206 6.83 -22.42 -7.83
N LEU A 207 6.61 -21.45 -8.71
CA LEU A 207 6.21 -20.10 -8.31
C LEU A 207 4.82 -20.09 -7.63
N ASN A 208 3.93 -20.99 -8.05
CA ASN A 208 2.63 -21.16 -7.41
C ASN A 208 2.77 -21.70 -5.97
N ALA A 209 3.65 -22.68 -5.77
CA ALA A 209 3.97 -23.20 -4.45
C ALA A 209 4.65 -22.16 -3.56
N ASP A 210 5.59 -21.39 -4.12
CA ASP A 210 6.25 -20.26 -3.44
C ASP A 210 5.22 -19.21 -3.01
N ALA A 211 4.24 -18.89 -3.86
CA ALA A 211 3.16 -17.96 -3.52
C ALA A 211 2.26 -18.50 -2.39
N ASP A 212 1.92 -19.80 -2.44
CA ASP A 212 1.13 -20.47 -1.39
C ASP A 212 1.86 -20.44 -0.04
N GLN A 213 3.14 -20.78 -0.02
CA GLN A 213 3.98 -20.71 1.18
C GLN A 213 4.11 -19.27 1.69
N PHE A 214 4.38 -18.31 0.79
CA PHE A 214 4.54 -16.91 1.12
C PHE A 214 3.29 -16.36 1.82
N PHE A 215 2.10 -16.55 1.25
CA PHE A 215 0.86 -16.07 1.87
C PHE A 215 0.50 -16.82 3.15
N SER A 216 0.74 -18.13 3.22
CA SER A 216 0.50 -18.89 4.45
C SER A 216 1.34 -18.36 5.61
N ARG A 217 2.59 -17.99 5.35
CA ARG A 217 3.48 -17.46 6.39
C ARG A 217 3.20 -15.99 6.71
N SER A 218 3.19 -15.14 5.68
CA SER A 218 3.07 -13.69 5.85
C SER A 218 1.71 -13.25 6.37
N LEU A 219 0.63 -13.94 6.01
CA LEU A 219 -0.72 -13.62 6.49
C LEU A 219 -1.14 -14.54 7.62
N ASP A 220 -1.26 -15.83 7.36
CA ASP A 220 -1.98 -16.71 8.29
C ASP A 220 -1.18 -16.94 9.58
N GLN A 221 0.11 -17.26 9.45
CA GLN A 221 0.99 -17.48 10.61
C GLN A 221 1.31 -16.17 11.33
N MET A 222 1.69 -15.11 10.60
CA MET A 222 1.97 -13.79 11.19
C MET A 222 0.78 -13.30 12.02
N HIS A 223 -0.43 -13.30 11.43
CA HIS A 223 -1.61 -12.78 12.10
C HIS A 223 -2.01 -13.63 13.30
N ARG A 224 -2.12 -14.95 13.13
CA ARG A 224 -2.63 -15.83 14.19
C ARG A 224 -1.67 -15.99 15.35
N THR A 225 -0.38 -16.15 15.06
CA THR A 225 0.62 -16.49 16.08
C THR A 225 1.15 -15.23 16.77
N PHE A 226 1.30 -14.12 16.03
CA PHE A 226 2.03 -12.96 16.54
C PHE A 226 1.16 -11.71 16.72
N LEU A 227 0.23 -11.41 15.81
CA LEU A 227 -0.61 -10.20 15.92
C LEU A 227 -1.81 -10.35 16.85
N LEU A 228 -2.62 -11.40 16.68
CA LEU A 228 -3.82 -11.62 17.51
C LEU A 228 -3.56 -11.52 19.02
N PRO A 229 -2.43 -12.00 19.55
CA PRO A 229 -2.16 -11.85 20.97
C PRO A 229 -2.00 -10.40 21.46
N PHE A 230 -1.60 -9.45 20.61
CA PHE A 230 -1.55 -8.03 20.99
C PHE A 230 -2.95 -7.46 21.27
N ASN A 231 -3.99 -7.95 20.59
CA ASN A 231 -5.39 -7.59 20.89
C ASN A 231 -5.77 -8.04 22.31
N GLU A 232 -5.36 -9.24 22.69
CA GLU A 232 -5.59 -9.77 24.03
C GLU A 232 -4.77 -9.00 25.07
N THR A 233 -3.51 -8.69 24.79
CA THR A 233 -2.68 -7.86 25.65
C THR A 233 -3.30 -6.47 25.86
N LEU A 234 -3.81 -5.81 24.81
CA LEU A 234 -4.48 -4.51 24.93
C LEU A 234 -5.71 -4.59 25.84
N ARG A 235 -6.52 -5.65 25.70
CA ARG A 235 -7.68 -5.89 26.57
C ARG A 235 -7.25 -6.00 28.03
N GLN A 236 -6.20 -6.75 28.32
CA GLN A 236 -5.66 -6.90 29.67
C GLN A 236 -5.12 -5.58 30.23
N ILE A 237 -4.43 -4.78 29.42
CA ILE A 237 -4.00 -3.43 29.81
C ILE A 237 -5.22 -2.57 30.17
N ASN A 238 -6.26 -2.56 29.34
CA ASN A 238 -7.49 -1.80 29.60
C ASN A 238 -8.20 -2.25 30.88
N ASP A 239 -8.27 -3.56 31.15
CA ASP A 239 -8.85 -4.06 32.40
C ASP A 239 -8.06 -3.58 33.62
N VAL A 240 -6.73 -3.61 33.56
CA VAL A 240 -5.86 -3.09 34.63
C VAL A 240 -6.02 -1.58 34.80
N ALA A 241 -6.08 -0.83 33.69
CA ALA A 241 -6.23 0.63 33.68
C ALA A 241 -7.61 1.08 34.19
N SER A 242 -8.64 0.25 34.05
CA SER A 242 -10.00 0.57 34.50
C SER A 242 -10.20 0.62 36.02
N GLY A 243 -9.16 0.30 36.81
CA GLY A 243 -9.21 0.40 38.27
C GLY A 243 -10.03 -0.71 38.96
N LYS A 244 -10.38 -1.79 38.24
CA LYS A 244 -11.18 -2.91 38.77
C LYS A 244 -10.45 -3.77 39.81
N PHE A 245 -9.12 -3.67 39.90
CA PHE A 245 -8.29 -4.55 40.73
C PHE A 245 -7.80 -3.87 42.01
N LYS A 246 -7.65 -4.66 43.08
CA LYS A 246 -6.99 -4.18 44.32
C LYS A 246 -5.53 -3.81 44.03
N PRO A 247 -4.92 -2.87 44.79
CA PRO A 247 -3.57 -2.36 44.48
C PRO A 247 -2.50 -3.44 44.31
N ARG A 248 -2.47 -4.45 45.20
CA ARG A 248 -1.51 -5.56 45.11
C ARG A 248 -1.70 -6.40 43.83
N GLU A 249 -2.94 -6.78 43.54
CA GLU A 249 -3.28 -7.56 42.35
C GLU A 249 -2.99 -6.77 41.06
N ARG A 250 -3.27 -5.45 41.07
CA ARG A 250 -2.94 -4.55 39.97
C ARG A 250 -1.45 -4.60 39.66
N THR A 251 -0.59 -4.45 40.66
CA THR A 251 0.88 -4.49 40.47
C THR A 251 1.35 -5.83 39.93
N GLU A 252 0.85 -6.95 40.48
CA GLU A 252 1.21 -8.30 40.01
C GLU A 252 0.78 -8.53 38.55
N ARG A 253 -0.40 -8.04 38.15
CA ARG A 253 -0.88 -8.11 36.75
C ARG A 253 -0.05 -7.25 35.81
N ILE A 254 0.27 -6.01 36.19
CA ILE A 254 1.11 -5.11 35.39
C ILE A 254 2.45 -5.78 35.10
N GLN A 255 3.12 -6.35 36.10
CA GLN A 255 4.42 -6.99 35.91
C GLN A 255 4.35 -8.21 34.97
N ARG A 256 3.32 -9.05 35.11
CA ARG A 256 3.13 -10.18 34.18
C ARG A 256 2.92 -9.73 32.74
N ILE A 257 2.05 -8.74 32.53
CA ILE A 257 1.76 -8.21 31.19
C ILE A 257 3.02 -7.58 30.58
N ARG A 258 3.84 -6.87 31.37
CA ARG A 258 5.11 -6.29 30.90
C ARG A 258 6.07 -7.35 30.37
N ILE A 259 6.32 -8.40 31.16
CA ILE A 259 7.20 -9.52 30.77
C ILE A 259 6.68 -10.18 29.49
N GLU A 260 5.38 -10.46 29.43
CA GLU A 260 4.75 -11.06 28.26
C GLU A 260 4.88 -10.16 27.02
N LEU A 261 4.68 -8.85 27.19
CA LEU A 261 4.80 -7.88 26.11
C LEU A 261 6.23 -7.82 25.56
N GLU A 262 7.26 -7.81 26.41
CA GLU A 262 8.66 -7.80 26.00
C GLU A 262 9.02 -9.04 25.16
N ILE A 263 8.54 -10.22 25.58
CA ILE A 263 8.74 -11.47 24.85
C ILE A 263 8.05 -11.39 23.48
N ARG A 264 6.78 -10.96 23.45
CA ARG A 264 5.99 -10.87 22.20
C ARG A 264 6.57 -9.86 21.21
N ILE A 265 6.99 -8.69 21.70
CA ILE A 265 7.67 -7.67 20.88
C ILE A 265 8.93 -8.26 20.25
N SER A 266 9.75 -8.96 21.03
CA SER A 266 10.99 -9.54 20.54
C SER A 266 10.74 -10.62 19.48
N GLN A 267 9.75 -11.49 19.72
CA GLN A 267 9.35 -12.54 18.77
C GLN A 267 8.79 -11.98 17.47
N LEU A 268 7.91 -10.97 17.54
CA LEU A 268 7.32 -10.35 16.35
C LEU A 268 8.37 -9.58 15.53
N LEU A 269 9.32 -8.87 16.17
CA LEU A 269 10.43 -8.24 15.44
C LEU A 269 11.25 -9.25 14.62
N ALA A 270 11.58 -10.39 15.22
CA ALA A 270 12.31 -11.43 14.51
C ALA A 270 11.51 -12.00 13.34
N GLU A 271 10.20 -12.23 13.52
CA GLU A 271 9.35 -12.74 12.43
C GLU A 271 9.15 -11.70 11.32
N ILE A 272 9.01 -10.41 11.64
CA ILE A 272 8.92 -9.34 10.63
C ILE A 272 10.14 -9.37 9.71
N GLU A 273 11.34 -9.42 10.28
CA GLU A 273 12.58 -9.43 9.48
C GLU A 273 12.71 -10.71 8.66
N SER A 274 12.31 -11.86 9.21
CA SER A 274 12.27 -13.10 8.42
C SER A 274 11.26 -13.03 7.26
N VAL A 275 10.05 -12.50 7.49
CA VAL A 275 9.03 -12.40 6.43
C VAL A 275 9.38 -11.36 5.38
N LYS A 276 10.04 -10.25 5.76
CA LYS A 276 10.62 -9.31 4.77
C LYS A 276 11.68 -9.98 3.89
N GLY A 277 12.51 -10.85 4.48
CA GLY A 277 13.47 -11.67 3.73
C GLY A 277 12.78 -12.57 2.70
N ASP A 278 11.74 -13.29 3.13
CA ASP A 278 10.92 -14.14 2.27
C ASP A 278 10.23 -13.34 1.16
N ALA A 279 9.65 -12.17 1.50
CA ALA A 279 9.00 -11.27 0.54
C ALA A 279 9.99 -10.82 -0.54
N LYS A 280 11.20 -10.40 -0.16
CA LYS A 280 12.25 -10.03 -1.11
C LYS A 280 12.63 -11.19 -2.04
N GLY A 281 12.78 -12.40 -1.50
CA GLY A 281 13.05 -13.61 -2.30
C GLY A 281 11.92 -13.89 -3.28
N PHE A 282 10.68 -13.84 -2.81
CA PHE A 282 9.48 -14.07 -3.62
C PHE A 282 9.32 -13.02 -4.73
N TYR A 283 9.52 -11.74 -4.42
CA TYR A 283 9.47 -10.65 -5.40
C TYR A 283 10.54 -10.81 -6.48
N THR A 284 11.74 -11.27 -6.09
CA THR A 284 12.80 -11.54 -7.06
C THR A 284 12.38 -12.64 -8.03
N ASN A 285 11.77 -13.71 -7.53
CA ASN A 285 11.25 -14.80 -8.38
C ASN A 285 10.09 -14.37 -9.27
N LEU A 286 9.26 -13.42 -8.81
CA LEU A 286 8.17 -12.86 -9.61
C LEU A 286 8.64 -11.91 -10.70
N ARG A 287 9.84 -11.33 -10.60
CA ARG A 287 10.32 -10.37 -11.61
C ARG A 287 10.74 -11.04 -12.92
N TYR A 288 11.10 -12.32 -12.87
CA TYR A 288 11.59 -13.13 -14.00
C TYR A 288 10.53 -14.16 -14.46
#